data_AF-A0A942NUY2-F1
#
_entry.id   AF-A0A942NUY2-F1
#
_cell.length_a   1.000
_cell.length_b   1.000
_cell.length_c   1.000
_cell.angle_alpha   90.00
_cell.angle_beta   90.00
_cell.angle_gamma   90.00
#
_symmetry.space_group_name_H-M   'P 1'
#
loop_
_entity.id
_entity.type
_entity.pdbx_description
1 polymer ?
#
loop_
_entity_poly.entity_id
_entity_poly.type
_entity_poly.pdbx_seq_one_letter_code
_entity_poly.pdbx_strand_id
1 'polypeptide(L)'
;MMFSTLLKAVWLIFWLSEGKLQGFAIMRKAASGYKICPLFATDVAIAVALYQACLNAAPGEEVFLDIPVTNPAAVNLIKKHN
;
A
#
# COMPACT_ATOMS: atom_id res chain seq x y z
N MET A 1 -8.75 26.99 13.59
CA MET A 1 -7.53 26.42 14.21
C MET A 1 -7.93 25.15 14.95
N MET A 2 -7.37 24.00 14.58
CA MET A 2 -7.56 22.74 15.29
C MET A 2 -6.17 22.11 15.43
N PHE A 3 -5.69 22.03 16.67
CA PHE A 3 -4.41 21.43 17.02
C PHE A 3 -4.55 19.90 16.97
N SER A 4 -3.63 19.24 16.26
CA SER A 4 -3.35 17.82 16.40
C SER A 4 -1.85 17.63 16.19
N THR A 5 -1.14 17.43 17.29
CA THR A 5 0.22 16.91 17.29
C THR A 5 0.12 15.50 17.83
N LEU A 6 0.26 14.45 17.00
CA LEU A 6 0.70 13.06 17.31
C LEU A 6 0.17 12.01 16.30
N LEU A 7 0.70 11.99 15.07
CA LEU A 7 1.16 10.80 14.32
C LEU A 7 1.55 11.26 12.90
N LYS A 8 2.82 11.56 12.66
CA LYS A 8 3.31 11.76 11.30
C LYS A 8 3.49 10.38 10.65
N ALA A 9 2.99 10.21 9.43
CA ALA A 9 3.36 9.17 8.45
C ALA A 9 2.70 7.77 8.54
N VAL A 10 1.36 7.72 8.58
CA VAL A 10 0.60 6.56 8.09
C VAL A 10 -0.32 7.02 6.96
N TRP A 11 -0.11 6.49 5.76
CA TRP A 11 -0.94 6.69 4.59
C TRP A 11 -1.92 5.54 4.47
N LEU A 12 -3.18 5.85 4.25
CA LEU A 12 -4.24 4.89 3.99
C LEU A 12 -4.86 5.22 2.64
N ILE A 13 -4.75 4.27 1.70
CA ILE A 13 -5.21 4.42 0.33
C ILE A 13 -6.31 3.40 0.11
N PHE A 14 -7.43 3.82 -0.47
CA PHE A 14 -8.58 2.96 -0.73
C PHE A 14 -8.94 2.98 -2.20
N TRP A 15 -9.45 1.84 -2.68
CA TRP A 15 -10.12 1.75 -3.97
C TRP A 15 -11.62 1.53 -3.75
N LEU A 16 -12.43 2.48 -4.21
CA LEU A 16 -13.89 2.42 -4.18
C LEU A 16 -14.42 2.23 -5.60
N SER A 17 -15.32 1.26 -5.78
CA SER A 17 -16.07 1.07 -7.02
C SER A 17 -17.53 0.82 -6.67
N GLU A 18 -18.45 1.55 -7.30
CA GLU A 18 -19.91 1.44 -7.06
C GLU A 18 -20.29 1.58 -5.58
N GLY A 19 -19.60 2.47 -4.85
CA GLY A 19 -19.83 2.67 -3.42
C GLY A 19 -19.32 1.53 -2.52
N LYS A 20 -18.62 0.54 -3.07
CA LYS A 20 -18.04 -0.58 -2.32
C LYS A 20 -16.52 -0.46 -2.24
N LEU A 21 -15.96 -0.80 -1.07
CA LEU A 21 -14.52 -0.96 -0.88
C LEU A 21 -14.04 -2.23 -1.58
N GLN A 22 -13.24 -2.08 -2.63
CA GLN A 22 -12.67 -3.19 -3.38
C GLN A 22 -11.21 -3.45 -3.02
N GLY A 23 -10.56 -2.53 -2.32
CA GLY A 23 -9.20 -2.73 -1.84
C GLY A 23 -8.71 -1.57 -1.01
N PHE A 24 -7.65 -1.81 -0.25
CA PHE A 24 -6.95 -0.79 0.50
C PHE A 24 -5.49 -1.19 0.72
N ALA A 25 -4.65 -0.17 0.91
CA ALA A 25 -3.27 -0.32 1.32
C ALA A 25 -2.95 0.65 2.45
N ILE A 26 -2.19 0.16 3.43
CA ILE A 26 -1.62 0.99 4.50
C ILE A 26 -0.12 1.08 4.26
N MET A 27 0.41 2.30 4.28
CA MET A 27 1.84 2.56 4.20
C MET A 27 2.29 3.36 5.41
N ARG A 28 3.28 2.89 6.15
CA ARG A 28 3.82 3.56 7.34
C ARG A 28 5.32 3.76 7.25
N LYS A 29 5.85 4.77 7.95
CA LYS A 29 7.31 4.92 8.08
C LYS A 29 7.91 3.68 8.76
N ALA A 30 9.05 3.23 8.26
CA ALA A 30 9.86 2.15 8.83
C ALA A 30 11.30 2.63 9.11
N ALA A 31 12.12 1.74 9.68
CA ALA A 31 13.52 2.03 10.02
C ALA A 31 14.32 2.54 8.81
N SER A 32 14.16 1.90 7.64
CA SER A 32 14.49 2.47 6.33
C SER A 32 13.20 2.68 5.55
N GLY A 33 13.07 3.80 4.85
CA GLY A 33 11.96 4.06 3.94
C GLY A 33 10.56 3.88 4.55
N TYR A 34 9.66 3.27 3.77
CA TYR A 34 8.26 3.03 4.11
C TYR A 34 7.90 1.56 3.94
N LYS A 35 6.93 1.09 4.72
CA LYS A 35 6.41 -0.27 4.64
C LYS A 35 4.94 -0.27 4.29
N ILE A 36 4.58 -0.96 3.21
CA ILE A 36 3.21 -1.27 2.83
C ILE A 36 2.80 -2.55 3.57
N CYS A 37 1.91 -2.40 4.55
CA CYS A 37 1.30 -3.51 5.27
C CYS A 37 0.07 -3.03 6.06
N PRO A 38 -1.12 -3.62 5.85
CA PRO A 38 -1.45 -4.60 4.81
C PRO A 38 -1.75 -3.96 3.44
N LEU A 39 -1.73 -4.78 2.38
CA LEU A 39 -2.34 -4.50 1.08
C LEU A 39 -3.37 -5.60 0.77
N PHE A 40 -4.63 -5.21 0.63
CA PHE A 40 -5.73 -6.10 0.27
C PHE A 40 -6.47 -5.55 -0.94
N ALA A 41 -6.88 -6.45 -1.84
CA ALA A 41 -7.66 -6.11 -3.01
C ALA A 41 -8.51 -7.32 -3.42
N THR A 42 -9.66 -7.07 -4.02
CA THR A 42 -10.55 -8.11 -4.58
C THR A 42 -9.98 -8.74 -5.85
N ASP A 43 -9.11 -8.02 -6.58
CA ASP A 43 -8.36 -8.55 -7.72
C ASP A 43 -6.95 -7.95 -7.87
N VAL A 44 -6.17 -8.53 -8.79
CA VAL A 44 -4.76 -8.16 -9.03
C VAL A 44 -4.61 -6.76 -9.64
N ALA A 45 -5.54 -6.33 -10.50
CA ALA A 45 -5.43 -5.00 -11.12
C ALA A 45 -5.60 -3.90 -10.06
N ILE A 46 -6.52 -4.10 -9.12
CA ILE A 46 -6.70 -3.19 -7.98
C ILE A 46 -5.48 -3.22 -7.06
N ALA A 47 -4.90 -4.39 -6.81
CA ALA A 47 -3.66 -4.51 -6.02
C ALA A 47 -2.50 -3.73 -6.66
N VAL A 48 -2.32 -3.81 -7.99
CA VAL A 48 -1.30 -3.07 -8.74
C VAL A 48 -1.53 -1.56 -8.62
N ALA A 49 -2.77 -1.10 -8.83
CA ALA A 49 -3.10 0.31 -8.75
C ALA A 49 -2.86 0.89 -7.34
N LEU A 50 -3.23 0.15 -6.29
CA LEU A 50 -2.95 0.53 -4.91
C LEU A 50 -1.45 0.56 -4.61
N TYR A 51 -0.69 -0.42 -5.10
CA TYR A 51 0.76 -0.46 -4.95
C TYR A 51 1.43 0.75 -5.63
N GLN A 52 1.06 1.07 -6.86
CA GLN A 52 1.55 2.25 -7.58
C GLN A 52 1.21 3.56 -6.85
N ALA A 53 0.00 3.65 -6.28
CA ALA A 53 -0.40 4.80 -5.48
C ALA A 53 0.47 4.96 -4.22
N CYS A 54 0.86 3.86 -3.56
CA CYS A 54 1.81 3.89 -2.45
C CYS A 54 3.19 4.40 -2.88
N LEU A 55 3.72 3.91 -4.00
CA LEU A 55 5.02 4.37 -4.52
C LEU A 55 5.02 5.88 -4.82
N ASN A 56 3.94 6.37 -5.43
CA ASN A 56 3.79 7.79 -5.74
C ASN A 56 3.65 8.68 -4.48
N ALA A 57 3.19 8.11 -3.36
CA ALA A 57 3.07 8.81 -2.09
C ALA A 57 4.41 8.94 -1.32
N ALA A 58 5.46 8.23 -1.74
CA ALA A 58 6.80 8.26 -1.13
C ALA A 58 7.90 8.44 -2.20
N PRO A 59 7.91 9.56 -2.94
CA PRO A 59 8.87 9.76 -4.02
C PRO A 59 10.31 9.82 -3.51
N GLY A 60 11.19 9.04 -4.11
CA GLY A 60 12.63 9.00 -3.77
C GLY A 60 12.97 8.22 -2.50
N GLU A 61 11.98 7.62 -1.83
CA GLU A 61 12.16 6.81 -0.63
C GLU A 61 12.03 5.33 -0.97
N GLU A 62 12.75 4.47 -0.24
CA GLU A 62 12.57 3.03 -0.35
C GLU A 62 11.18 2.62 0.13
N VAL A 63 10.51 1.73 -0.60
CA VAL A 63 9.19 1.20 -0.23
C VAL A 63 9.23 -0.31 -0.20
N PHE A 64 8.95 -0.88 0.97
CA PHE A 64 8.95 -2.31 1.23
C PHE A 64 7.51 -2.83 1.29
N LEU A 65 7.20 -3.90 0.55
CA LEU A 65 5.90 -4.57 0.62
C LEU A 65 6.02 -5.84 1.46
N ASP A 66 5.17 -6.02 2.47
CA ASP A 66 5.06 -7.31 3.17
C ASP A 66 4.35 -8.33 2.28
N ILE A 67 5.03 -9.45 2.01
CA ILE A 67 4.52 -10.52 1.16
C ILE A 67 4.25 -11.75 2.02
N PRO A 68 2.99 -12.14 2.21
CA PRO A 68 2.71 -13.49 2.69
C PRO A 68 3.12 -14.47 1.58
N VAL A 69 4.27 -15.14 1.75
CA VAL A 69 4.81 -16.11 0.76
C VAL A 69 3.88 -17.29 0.50
N THR A 70 2.92 -17.54 1.40
CA THR A 70 1.84 -18.52 1.24
C THR A 70 0.73 -18.07 0.28
N ASN A 71 0.70 -16.80 -0.14
CA ASN A 71 -0.25 -16.26 -1.11
C ASN A 71 0.42 -16.13 -2.50
N PRO A 72 0.12 -17.02 -3.47
CA PRO A 72 0.74 -16.98 -4.80
C PRO A 72 0.45 -15.69 -5.57
N ALA A 73 -0.69 -15.05 -5.35
CA ALA A 73 -1.04 -13.79 -6.01
C ALA A 73 -0.11 -12.65 -5.54
N ALA A 74 0.22 -12.60 -4.26
CA ALA A 74 1.15 -11.62 -3.69
C ALA A 74 2.58 -11.81 -4.24
N VAL A 75 3.02 -13.06 -4.37
CA VAL A 75 4.33 -13.38 -4.98
C VAL A 75 4.37 -12.98 -6.45
N ASN A 76 3.31 -13.25 -7.22
CA ASN A 76 3.24 -12.91 -8.64
C ASN A 76 3.20 -11.39 -8.90
N LEU A 77 2.62 -10.61 -7.98
CA LEU A 77 2.61 -9.15 -8.06
C LEU A 77 4.04 -8.59 -8.14
N ILE A 78 4.94 -9.06 -7.29
CA ILE A 78 6.31 -8.54 -7.22
C ILE A 78 7.17 -9.01 -8.38
N LYS A 79 7.02 -10.26 -8.80
CA LYS A 79 7.74 -10.77 -9.98
C LYS A 79 7.50 -9.95 -11.25
N LYS A 80 6.36 -9.25 -11.35
CA LYS A 80 6.02 -8.41 -12.51
C LYS A 80 6.54 -6.97 -12.42
N HIS A 81 6.93 -6.51 -11.23
CA HIS A 81 7.24 -5.10 -10.95
C HIS A 81 8.64 -4.87 -10.36
N ASN A 82 9.41 -5.93 -10.10
CA ASN A 82 10.88 -5.86 -9.95
C ASN A 82 11.55 -5.73 -11.32
#